data_AF-A0A6P9DFA1-F1
#
_entry.id   AF-A0A6P9DFA1-F1
#
_cell.length_a   1.000
_cell.length_b   1.000
_cell.length_c   1.000
_cell.angle_alpha   90.00
_cell.angle_beta   90.00
_cell.angle_gamma   90.00
#
_symmetry.space_group_name_H-M   'P 1'
#
loop_
_entity.id
_entity.type
_entity.pdbx_description
1 polymer ?
#
loop_
_entity_poly.entity_id
_entity_poly.type
_entity_poly.pdbx_seq_one_letter_code
_entity_poly.pdbx_strand_id
1 'polypeptide(L)'
;MKSALVLLAGWLALTAYYVYLPLPSTVSEPWHLMMLDATFRVVQQSCDLAHYIGLGHHAKLLNSFVSWLESLNLPSTRPVKITDAIFDGVEVRVYQPDTQISQKTLHRSIVYIHGGGWALLSTKGGYYNHLCEIMAESLDAVVISIDYRLVPDFHFPAQFDDILRATKHFLLPDVLTQYSVDPARIAISGDSAGGNLAAAVCQEISQEENITNRFKLQALIYPVLQPFDFNTPSYQQNKLSPILTRSVMVEFWVEYFNGSYDFVQSMLMNNHTSLDVSEANSFRDRVDWTFLLPSRFRKNYKLIAPTTGKPEIIQNIPALLDARAGPLLAEKELLRLQPKTYIMTCEIDILRDDGLMYAKRLEKAGVEVTIDHFEDCFHGCMLFTIWPLNFSAGYHTRDSYLKWLNENL
;
A
#
# COMPACT_ATOMS: atom_id res chain seq x y z
N MET A 1 1.91 40.26 -31.96
CA MET A 1 0.79 40.23 -30.98
C MET A 1 -0.25 39.15 -31.32
N LYS A 2 -0.90 39.15 -32.51
CA LYS A 2 -1.91 38.12 -32.85
C LYS A 2 -1.39 36.68 -32.84
N SER A 3 -0.20 36.41 -33.39
CA SER A 3 0.39 35.05 -33.38
C SER A 3 0.76 34.58 -31.98
N ALA A 4 1.20 35.48 -31.09
CA ALA A 4 1.52 35.14 -29.70
C ALA A 4 0.26 34.76 -28.90
N LEU A 5 -0.87 35.44 -29.15
CA LEU A 5 -2.16 35.10 -28.53
C LEU A 5 -2.69 33.74 -29.00
N VAL A 6 -2.53 33.41 -30.29
CA VAL A 6 -2.91 32.10 -30.83
C VAL A 6 -2.04 30.98 -30.23
N LEU A 7 -0.72 31.19 -30.12
CA LEU A 7 0.18 30.23 -29.49
C LEU A 7 -0.13 30.03 -28.01
N LEU A 8 -0.41 31.12 -27.27
CA LEU A 8 -0.81 31.03 -25.87
C LEU A 8 -2.13 30.28 -25.69
N ALA A 9 -3.14 30.58 -26.51
CA ALA A 9 -4.42 29.89 -26.46
C ALA A 9 -4.28 28.38 -26.77
N GLY A 10 -3.45 28.04 -27.77
CA GLY A 10 -3.12 26.65 -28.10
C GLY A 10 -2.43 25.92 -26.93
N TRP A 11 -1.44 26.56 -26.31
CA TRP A 11 -0.76 26.02 -25.13
C TRP A 11 -1.71 25.80 -23.96
N LEU A 12 -2.57 26.77 -23.64
CA LEU A 12 -3.56 26.63 -22.57
C LEU A 12 -4.56 25.50 -22.85
N ALA A 13 -5.00 25.34 -24.10
CA ALA A 13 -5.89 24.25 -24.49
C ALA A 13 -5.22 22.88 -24.36
N LEU A 14 -3.94 22.75 -24.75
CA LEU A 14 -3.16 21.52 -24.59
C LEU A 14 -2.93 21.18 -23.11
N THR A 15 -2.58 22.18 -22.28
CA THR A 15 -2.43 21.99 -20.84
C THR A 15 -3.75 21.58 -20.19
N ALA A 16 -4.86 22.24 -20.53
CA ALA A 16 -6.18 21.89 -20.01
C ALA A 16 -6.58 20.46 -20.41
N TYR A 17 -6.31 20.08 -21.67
CA TYR A 17 -6.55 18.71 -22.14
C TYR A 17 -5.69 17.68 -21.41
N TYR A 18 -4.42 17.98 -21.14
CA TYR A 18 -3.51 17.09 -20.41
C TYR A 18 -3.90 16.91 -18.94
N VAL A 19 -4.36 17.98 -18.28
CA VAL A 19 -4.82 17.96 -16.88
C VAL A 19 -6.18 17.27 -16.76
N TYR A 20 -7.04 17.39 -17.76
CA TYR A 20 -8.39 16.84 -17.70
C TYR A 20 -8.36 15.30 -17.66
N LEU A 21 -8.87 14.76 -16.55
CA LEU A 21 -9.14 13.34 -16.36
C LEU A 21 -10.60 13.20 -15.93
N PRO A 22 -11.45 12.43 -16.65
CA PRO A 22 -12.83 12.25 -16.25
C PRO A 22 -12.91 11.48 -14.93
N LEU A 23 -13.25 12.19 -13.86
CA LEU A 23 -13.43 11.63 -12.52
C LEU A 23 -14.92 11.41 -12.21
N PRO A 24 -15.27 10.40 -11.38
CA PRO A 24 -16.63 10.26 -10.86
C PRO A 24 -17.11 11.52 -10.14
N SER A 25 -18.41 11.80 -10.20
CA SER A 25 -19.01 12.94 -9.51
C SER A 25 -18.97 12.83 -7.97
N THR A 26 -18.60 11.66 -7.44
CA THR A 26 -18.42 11.45 -6.00
C THR A 26 -17.15 12.10 -5.47
N VAL A 27 -16.12 12.34 -6.30
CA VAL A 27 -14.86 12.94 -5.85
C VAL A 27 -15.11 14.36 -5.34
N SER A 28 -14.80 14.60 -4.06
CA SER A 28 -15.05 15.88 -3.38
C SER A 28 -14.22 17.05 -3.95
N GLU A 29 -12.97 16.80 -4.36
CA GLU A 29 -12.02 17.83 -4.82
C GLU A 29 -11.41 17.49 -6.20
N PRO A 30 -12.24 17.43 -7.26
CA PRO A 30 -11.82 16.82 -8.53
C PRO A 30 -10.72 17.62 -9.25
N TRP A 31 -10.76 18.96 -9.19
CA TRP A 31 -9.71 19.79 -9.81
C TRP A 31 -8.36 19.65 -9.13
N HIS A 32 -8.35 19.52 -7.80
CA HIS A 32 -7.14 19.31 -7.04
C HIS A 32 -6.54 17.94 -7.39
N LEU A 33 -7.37 16.89 -7.45
CA LEU A 33 -6.93 15.54 -7.80
C LEU A 33 -6.41 15.44 -9.24
N MET A 34 -7.08 16.09 -10.20
CA MET A 34 -6.60 16.17 -11.59
C MET A 34 -5.25 16.86 -11.72
N MET A 35 -5.02 17.95 -10.96
CA MET A 35 -3.73 18.65 -10.97
C MET A 35 -2.61 17.81 -10.34
N LEU A 36 -2.92 17.12 -9.23
CA LEU A 36 -2.01 16.19 -8.58
C LEU A 36 -1.62 15.06 -9.53
N ASP A 37 -2.61 14.39 -10.15
CA ASP A 37 -2.39 13.33 -11.13
C ASP A 37 -1.54 13.81 -12.32
N ALA A 38 -1.88 14.96 -12.90
CA ALA A 38 -1.14 15.51 -14.03
C ALA A 38 0.34 15.76 -13.66
N THR A 39 0.59 16.27 -12.44
CA THR A 39 1.95 16.47 -11.91
C THR A 39 2.69 15.14 -11.78
N PHE A 40 2.06 14.13 -11.16
CA PHE A 40 2.63 12.80 -11.03
C PHE A 40 2.95 12.17 -12.39
N ARG A 41 2.05 12.26 -13.37
CA ARG A 41 2.29 11.75 -14.74
C ARG A 41 3.47 12.44 -15.41
N VAL A 42 3.61 13.76 -15.29
CA VAL A 42 4.76 14.50 -15.88
C VAL A 42 6.06 14.04 -15.24
N VAL A 43 6.09 13.91 -13.91
CA VAL A 43 7.29 13.50 -13.17
C VAL A 43 7.67 12.07 -13.56
N GLN A 44 6.70 11.15 -13.58
CA GLN A 44 6.94 9.76 -13.94
C GLN A 44 7.48 9.63 -15.36
N GLN A 45 6.83 10.26 -16.34
CA GLN A 45 7.31 10.28 -17.74
C GLN A 45 8.71 10.88 -17.86
N SER A 46 9.04 11.88 -17.05
CA SER A 46 10.38 12.47 -17.02
C SER A 46 11.42 11.51 -16.43
N CYS A 47 11.05 10.77 -15.38
CA CYS A 47 11.90 9.74 -14.76
C CYS A 47 12.13 8.57 -15.73
N ASP A 48 11.10 8.14 -16.45
CA ASP A 48 11.18 7.06 -17.45
C ASP A 48 12.05 7.48 -18.63
N LEU A 49 11.90 8.73 -19.11
CA LEU A 49 12.77 9.27 -20.15
C LEU A 49 14.22 9.33 -19.69
N ALA A 50 14.47 9.85 -18.48
CA ALA A 50 15.81 9.92 -17.90
C ALA A 50 16.43 8.52 -17.74
N HIS A 51 15.62 7.53 -17.37
CA HIS A 51 16.04 6.13 -17.31
C HIS A 51 16.41 5.57 -18.68
N TYR A 52 15.55 5.77 -19.68
CA TYR A 52 15.77 5.31 -21.05
C TYR A 52 17.07 5.86 -21.67
N ILE A 53 17.44 7.10 -21.35
CA ILE A 53 18.69 7.72 -21.83
C ILE A 53 19.88 7.52 -20.89
N GLY A 54 19.74 6.74 -19.83
CA GLY A 54 20.83 6.32 -18.94
C GLY A 54 21.26 7.33 -17.88
N LEU A 55 20.42 8.30 -17.51
CA LEU A 55 20.73 9.30 -16.47
C LEU A 55 20.47 8.82 -15.03
N GLY A 56 19.70 7.75 -14.85
CA GLY A 56 19.40 7.19 -13.52
C GLY A 56 18.32 6.10 -13.57
N HIS A 57 18.07 5.43 -12.45
CA HIS A 57 16.95 4.50 -12.37
C HIS A 57 15.63 5.26 -12.15
N HIS A 58 14.55 4.94 -12.88
CA HIS A 58 13.29 5.69 -12.78
C HIS A 58 12.76 5.73 -11.34
N ALA A 59 12.86 4.62 -10.59
CA ALA A 59 12.37 4.54 -9.21
C ALA A 59 13.18 5.44 -8.25
N LYS A 60 14.51 5.49 -8.42
CA LYS A 60 15.38 6.36 -7.61
C LYS A 60 15.12 7.84 -7.91
N LEU A 61 14.91 8.18 -9.18
CA LEU A 61 14.60 9.55 -9.60
C LEU A 61 13.23 9.99 -9.06
N LEU A 62 12.22 9.11 -9.17
CA LEU A 62 10.90 9.36 -8.63
C LEU A 62 10.94 9.50 -7.10
N ASN A 63 11.66 8.62 -6.40
CA ASN A 63 11.81 8.72 -4.95
C ASN A 63 12.53 10.02 -4.54
N SER A 64 13.55 10.43 -5.27
CA SER A 64 14.26 11.70 -5.03
C SER A 64 13.33 12.91 -5.20
N PHE A 65 12.46 12.89 -6.21
CA PHE A 65 11.45 13.92 -6.39
C PHE A 65 10.43 13.94 -5.24
N VAL A 66 9.96 12.77 -4.80
CA VAL A 66 9.03 12.65 -3.66
C VAL A 66 9.69 13.16 -2.38
N SER A 67 10.93 12.77 -2.08
CA SER A 67 11.68 13.28 -0.92
C SER A 67 11.89 14.80 -0.98
N TRP A 68 12.11 15.36 -2.18
CA TRP A 68 12.16 16.80 -2.36
C TRP A 68 10.81 17.47 -2.06
N LEU A 69 9.69 16.91 -2.54
CA LEU A 69 8.36 17.40 -2.19
C LEU A 69 8.10 17.34 -0.68
N GLU A 70 8.50 16.25 -0.03
CA GLU A 70 8.38 16.08 1.42
C GLU A 70 9.18 17.11 2.21
N SER A 71 10.32 17.56 1.68
CA SER A 71 11.15 18.60 2.32
C SER A 71 10.49 19.97 2.38
N LEU A 72 9.41 20.19 1.61
CA LEU A 72 8.60 21.42 1.66
C LEU A 72 7.64 21.42 2.85
N ASN A 73 7.41 20.28 3.49
CA ASN A 73 6.53 20.17 4.64
C ASN A 73 7.14 20.88 5.86
N LEU A 74 6.32 21.68 6.54
CA LEU A 74 6.74 22.31 7.79
C LEU A 74 6.75 21.28 8.92
N PRO A 75 7.81 21.21 9.75
CA PRO A 75 7.84 20.35 10.92
C PRO A 75 6.66 20.65 11.85
N SER A 76 5.98 19.60 12.31
CA SER A 76 4.94 19.73 13.34
C SER A 76 5.57 19.55 14.72
N THR A 77 5.28 20.44 15.66
CA THR A 77 5.69 20.26 17.06
C THR A 77 4.59 19.50 17.80
N ARG A 78 4.62 18.16 17.73
CA ARG A 78 3.74 17.29 18.51
C ARG A 78 4.47 16.79 19.76
N PRO A 79 3.75 16.54 20.88
CA PRO A 79 4.35 16.01 22.09
C PRO A 79 4.60 14.50 21.96
N VAL A 80 5.46 14.13 21.01
CA VAL A 80 5.82 12.75 20.69
C VAL A 80 7.34 12.65 20.75
N LYS A 81 7.84 11.70 21.53
CA LYS A 81 9.27 11.39 21.57
C LYS A 81 9.60 10.49 20.39
N ILE A 82 10.46 10.98 19.49
CA ILE A 82 10.91 10.25 18.31
C ILE A 82 12.35 9.79 18.53
N THR A 83 12.61 8.50 18.34
CA THR A 83 13.96 7.93 18.41
C THR A 83 14.21 6.97 17.27
N ASP A 84 15.36 7.10 16.62
CA ASP A 84 15.84 6.11 15.66
C ASP A 84 16.54 4.97 16.42
N ALA A 85 16.29 3.72 15.99
CA ALA A 85 16.85 2.51 16.58
C ALA A 85 17.15 1.47 15.49
N ILE A 86 17.81 0.38 15.88
CA ILE A 86 18.11 -0.75 14.99
C ILE A 86 17.50 -2.00 15.60
N PHE A 87 16.53 -2.61 14.90
CA PHE A 87 15.90 -3.86 15.30
C PHE A 87 16.40 -4.97 14.38
N ASP A 88 17.22 -5.87 14.92
CA ASP A 88 17.84 -6.99 14.19
C ASP A 88 18.48 -6.58 12.84
N GLY A 89 19.23 -5.48 12.85
CA GLY A 89 19.94 -4.96 11.68
C GLY A 89 19.07 -4.16 10.70
N VAL A 90 17.84 -3.83 11.05
CA VAL A 90 16.93 -2.99 10.27
C VAL A 90 16.73 -1.65 10.98
N GLU A 91 16.86 -0.55 10.24
CA GLU A 91 16.56 0.78 10.79
C GLU A 91 15.07 0.92 11.07
N VAL A 92 14.74 1.41 12.26
CA VAL A 92 13.38 1.71 12.67
C VAL A 92 13.32 3.08 13.32
N ARG A 93 12.17 3.73 13.19
CA ARG A 93 11.83 4.93 13.93
C ARG A 93 10.71 4.62 14.91
N VAL A 94 10.97 4.89 16.18
CA VAL A 94 10.03 4.69 17.28
C VAL A 94 9.43 6.02 17.69
N TYR A 95 8.11 6.07 17.72
CA TYR A 95 7.32 7.20 18.22
C TYR A 95 6.68 6.78 19.54
N GLN A 96 7.01 7.49 20.62
CA GLN A 96 6.44 7.23 21.94
C GLN A 96 5.61 8.43 22.41
N PRO A 97 4.47 8.22 23.08
CA PRO A 97 3.75 9.29 23.75
C PRO A 97 4.66 9.99 24.76
N ASP A 98 4.53 11.31 24.92
CA ASP A 98 5.27 12.01 25.96
C ASP A 98 4.83 11.53 27.35
N THR A 99 5.76 10.89 28.08
CA THR A 99 5.56 10.38 29.44
C THR A 99 5.22 11.45 30.47
N GLN A 100 5.47 12.73 30.18
CA GLN A 100 5.04 13.84 31.06
C GLN A 100 3.56 14.19 30.88
N ILE A 101 2.98 13.81 29.73
CA ILE A 101 1.59 14.10 29.37
C ILE A 101 0.72 12.85 29.56
N SER A 102 1.24 11.68 29.18
CA SER A 102 0.50 10.42 29.34
C SER A 102 0.48 9.97 30.80
N GLN A 103 -0.72 9.61 31.27
CA GLN A 103 -0.93 9.06 32.61
C GLN A 103 -0.84 7.53 32.65
N LYS A 104 -0.63 6.87 31.51
CA LYS A 104 -0.56 5.40 31.42
C LYS A 104 0.85 4.90 31.69
N THR A 105 0.93 3.73 32.33
CA THR A 105 2.19 3.01 32.56
C THR A 105 2.54 2.06 31.42
N LEU A 106 1.53 1.58 30.68
CA LEU A 106 1.69 0.74 29.48
C LEU A 106 0.82 1.25 28.33
N HIS A 107 1.38 1.23 27.13
CA HIS A 107 0.76 1.75 25.91
C HIS A 107 0.40 0.62 24.96
N ARG A 108 -0.64 0.85 24.15
CA ARG A 108 -0.86 0.05 22.95
C ARG A 108 0.27 0.31 21.95
N SER A 109 0.49 -0.60 21.01
CA SER A 109 1.50 -0.40 19.97
C SER A 109 1.01 -0.74 18.57
N ILE A 110 1.61 -0.08 17.59
CA ILE A 110 1.33 -0.27 16.17
C ILE A 110 2.67 -0.41 15.45
N VAL A 111 2.90 -1.57 14.84
CA VAL A 111 3.95 -1.71 13.82
C VAL A 111 3.36 -1.20 12.52
N TYR A 112 3.81 -0.02 12.06
CA TYR A 112 3.33 0.62 10.84
C TYR A 112 4.33 0.47 9.71
N ILE A 113 3.85 -0.04 8.58
CA ILE A 113 4.68 -0.33 7.40
C ILE A 113 4.22 0.60 6.28
N HIS A 114 5.17 1.39 5.78
CA HIS A 114 4.87 2.41 4.79
C HIS A 114 4.64 1.82 3.39
N GLY A 115 3.75 2.42 2.64
CA GLY A 115 3.52 2.19 1.21
C GLY A 115 4.58 2.82 0.30
N GLY A 116 4.24 3.00 -0.98
CA GLY A 116 5.17 3.53 -1.99
C GLY A 116 5.65 2.50 -3.02
N GLY A 117 4.85 1.46 -3.31
CA GLY A 117 5.17 0.48 -4.37
C GLY A 117 6.49 -0.26 -4.16
N TRP A 118 6.91 -0.47 -2.90
CA TRP A 118 8.20 -1.04 -2.50
C TRP A 118 9.44 -0.27 -3.00
N ALA A 119 9.24 0.94 -3.53
CA ALA A 119 10.22 1.72 -4.30
C ALA A 119 10.41 3.14 -3.78
N LEU A 120 9.40 3.69 -3.12
CA LEU A 120 9.27 5.13 -2.80
C LEU A 120 9.05 5.34 -1.31
N LEU A 121 9.28 6.58 -0.87
CA LEU A 121 9.05 7.09 0.48
C LEU A 121 10.02 6.47 1.51
N SER A 122 9.95 6.96 2.74
CA SER A 122 10.75 6.44 3.85
C SER A 122 10.07 6.75 5.17
N THR A 123 10.51 6.08 6.24
CA THR A 123 10.04 6.35 7.61
C THR A 123 10.36 7.78 8.07
N LYS A 124 11.45 8.36 7.54
CA LYS A 124 11.93 9.70 7.89
C LYS A 124 11.31 10.79 7.03
N GLY A 125 10.63 10.42 5.95
CA GLY A 125 9.90 11.31 5.06
C GLY A 125 8.77 12.04 5.77
N GLY A 126 8.47 13.27 5.33
CA GLY A 126 7.50 14.14 5.98
C GLY A 126 6.09 13.54 6.07
N TYR A 127 5.65 12.74 5.07
CA TYR A 127 4.31 12.17 5.08
C TYR A 127 4.13 11.10 6.16
N TYR A 128 5.01 10.10 6.17
CA TYR A 128 4.92 9.00 7.15
C TYR A 128 5.34 9.43 8.54
N ASN A 129 6.30 10.34 8.68
CA ASN A 129 6.64 10.90 9.98
C ASN A 129 5.42 11.57 10.60
N HIS A 130 4.74 12.43 9.84
CA HIS A 130 3.54 13.13 10.31
C HIS A 130 2.40 12.17 10.69
N LEU A 131 2.15 11.16 9.86
CA LEU A 131 1.12 10.15 10.15
C LEU A 131 1.44 9.37 11.43
N CYS A 132 2.70 8.98 11.62
CA CYS A 132 3.13 8.27 12.83
C CYS A 132 3.06 9.12 14.09
N GLU A 133 3.40 10.41 14.00
CA GLU A 133 3.20 11.36 15.11
C GLU A 133 1.73 11.51 15.47
N ILE A 134 0.84 11.66 14.48
CA ILE A 134 -0.62 11.71 14.71
C ILE A 134 -1.10 10.43 15.38
N MET A 135 -0.69 9.26 14.89
CA MET A 135 -1.06 7.97 15.48
C MET A 135 -0.59 7.86 16.93
N ALA A 136 0.67 8.17 17.20
CA ALA A 136 1.26 8.08 18.53
C ALA A 136 0.54 8.99 19.54
N GLU A 137 0.26 10.24 19.14
CA GLU A 137 -0.44 11.22 19.98
C GLU A 137 -1.92 10.84 20.17
N SER A 138 -2.66 10.62 19.08
CA SER A 138 -4.12 10.46 19.12
C SER A 138 -4.56 9.16 19.78
N LEU A 139 -3.70 8.13 19.72
CA LEU A 139 -3.99 6.81 20.28
C LEU A 139 -3.27 6.55 21.59
N ASP A 140 -2.41 7.47 22.04
CA ASP A 140 -1.50 7.28 23.18
C ASP A 140 -0.75 5.94 23.04
N ALA A 141 -0.13 5.77 21.86
CA ALA A 141 0.42 4.52 21.36
C ALA A 141 1.91 4.63 21.03
N VAL A 142 2.64 3.52 21.20
CA VAL A 142 3.98 3.37 20.66
C VAL A 142 3.88 2.94 19.19
N VAL A 143 4.39 3.74 18.26
CA VAL A 143 4.42 3.40 16.83
C VAL A 143 5.83 3.02 16.42
N ILE A 144 5.98 1.86 15.78
CA ILE A 144 7.22 1.39 15.17
C ILE A 144 7.08 1.53 13.66
N SER A 145 7.84 2.45 13.07
CA SER A 145 7.91 2.64 11.62
C SER A 145 9.20 2.01 11.12
N ILE A 146 9.13 1.06 10.18
CA ILE A 146 10.27 0.25 9.74
C ILE A 146 10.78 0.74 8.38
N ASP A 147 12.08 1.06 8.29
CA ASP A 147 12.74 1.59 7.09
C ASP A 147 13.31 0.42 6.29
N TYR A 148 12.42 -0.26 5.57
CA TYR A 148 12.78 -1.44 4.79
C TYR A 148 13.48 -1.08 3.48
N ARG A 149 14.35 -1.97 2.99
CA ARG A 149 15.09 -1.76 1.74
C ARG A 149 14.17 -1.68 0.53
N LEU A 150 14.47 -0.79 -0.42
CA LEU A 150 13.61 -0.50 -1.57
C LEU A 150 14.21 -0.98 -2.92
N VAL A 151 13.33 -1.21 -3.90
CA VAL A 151 13.76 -1.36 -5.30
C VAL A 151 14.33 -0.03 -5.82
N PRO A 152 15.28 -0.05 -6.78
CA PRO A 152 15.80 -1.21 -7.54
C PRO A 152 16.97 -1.92 -6.86
N ASP A 153 17.45 -1.45 -5.71
CA ASP A 153 18.70 -1.98 -5.13
C ASP A 153 18.47 -3.33 -4.43
N PHE A 154 17.25 -3.54 -3.94
CA PHE A 154 16.84 -4.75 -3.26
C PHE A 154 15.45 -5.16 -3.75
N HIS A 155 15.30 -6.44 -4.10
CA HIS A 155 14.06 -7.01 -4.61
C HIS A 155 13.51 -8.04 -3.61
N PHE A 156 12.26 -8.44 -3.79
CA PHE A 156 11.63 -9.48 -3.01
C PHE A 156 12.52 -10.74 -2.93
N PRO A 157 12.71 -11.35 -1.74
CA PRO A 157 12.00 -11.09 -0.49
C PRO A 157 12.65 -10.08 0.47
N ALA A 158 13.62 -9.25 0.03
CA ALA A 158 14.38 -8.38 0.95
C ALA A 158 13.51 -7.45 1.81
N GLN A 159 12.48 -6.85 1.22
CA GLN A 159 11.49 -6.00 1.89
C GLN A 159 10.76 -6.77 2.99
N PHE A 160 10.21 -7.93 2.63
CA PHE A 160 9.50 -8.83 3.53
C PHE A 160 10.40 -9.28 4.68
N ASP A 161 11.64 -9.66 4.39
CA ASP A 161 12.62 -10.10 5.38
C ASP A 161 12.98 -8.98 6.38
N ASP A 162 13.09 -7.73 5.92
CA ASP A 162 13.35 -6.59 6.79
C ASP A 162 12.20 -6.34 7.76
N ILE A 163 10.97 -6.31 7.24
CA ILE A 163 9.78 -6.15 8.08
C ILE A 163 9.66 -7.30 9.07
N LEU A 164 9.84 -8.55 8.62
CA LEU A 164 9.73 -9.73 9.46
C LEU A 164 10.76 -9.70 10.60
N ARG A 165 12.04 -9.42 10.31
CA ARG A 165 13.11 -9.34 11.31
C ARG A 165 12.87 -8.24 12.34
N ALA A 166 12.60 -7.02 11.87
CA ALA A 166 12.35 -5.88 12.76
C ALA A 166 11.12 -6.12 13.66
N THR A 167 10.08 -6.72 13.09
CA THR A 167 8.84 -7.03 13.80
C THR A 167 9.05 -8.13 14.85
N LYS A 168 9.74 -9.21 14.51
CA LYS A 168 10.08 -10.27 15.48
C LYS A 168 10.92 -9.74 16.63
N HIS A 169 11.90 -8.89 16.32
CA HIS A 169 12.72 -8.23 17.34
C HIS A 169 11.86 -7.35 18.25
N PHE A 170 10.95 -6.55 17.70
CA PHE A 170 10.02 -5.73 18.48
C PHE A 170 9.14 -6.56 19.42
N LEU A 171 8.67 -7.73 18.98
CA LEU A 171 7.81 -8.62 19.76
C LEU A 171 8.53 -9.34 20.91
N LEU A 172 9.84 -9.18 21.08
CA LEU A 172 10.58 -9.76 22.20
C LEU A 172 10.12 -9.13 23.54
N PRO A 173 9.92 -9.92 24.62
CA PRO A 173 9.43 -9.41 25.91
C PRO A 173 10.25 -8.23 26.48
N ASP A 174 11.58 -8.29 26.37
CA ASP A 174 12.47 -7.24 26.87
C ASP A 174 12.34 -5.95 26.05
N VAL A 175 12.09 -6.07 24.73
CA VAL A 175 11.90 -4.93 23.84
C VAL A 175 10.54 -4.28 24.10
N LEU A 176 9.47 -5.07 24.27
CA LEU A 176 8.17 -4.52 24.68
C LEU A 176 8.27 -3.80 26.03
N THR A 177 9.01 -4.36 26.99
CA THR A 177 9.25 -3.74 28.30
C THR A 177 10.03 -2.44 28.18
N GLN A 178 11.08 -2.40 27.35
CA GLN A 178 11.89 -1.20 27.09
C GLN A 178 11.04 -0.01 26.60
N TYR A 179 10.02 -0.28 25.79
CA TYR A 179 9.13 0.75 25.25
C TYR A 179 7.82 0.92 26.01
N SER A 180 7.65 0.25 27.16
CA SER A 180 6.42 0.28 27.96
C SER A 180 5.17 -0.15 27.16
N VAL A 181 5.30 -1.18 26.32
CA VAL A 181 4.22 -1.72 25.50
C VAL A 181 3.45 -2.80 26.24
N ASP A 182 2.13 -2.73 26.16
CA ASP A 182 1.23 -3.78 26.60
C ASP A 182 1.18 -4.93 25.57
N PRO A 183 1.65 -6.15 25.90
CA PRO A 183 1.64 -7.28 24.98
C PRO A 183 0.22 -7.74 24.58
N ALA A 184 -0.80 -7.32 25.32
CA ALA A 184 -2.20 -7.58 24.98
C ALA A 184 -2.78 -6.56 23.99
N ARG A 185 -2.04 -5.53 23.57
CA ARG A 185 -2.53 -4.44 22.70
C ARG A 185 -1.52 -4.08 21.61
N ILE A 186 -1.20 -5.05 20.76
CA ILE A 186 -0.27 -4.89 19.62
C ILE A 186 -1.04 -5.03 18.31
N ALA A 187 -0.89 -4.06 17.41
CA ALA A 187 -1.40 -4.12 16.05
C ALA A 187 -0.26 -4.09 15.03
N ILE A 188 -0.50 -4.68 13.86
CA ILE A 188 0.29 -4.45 12.64
C ILE A 188 -0.56 -3.71 11.63
N SER A 189 0.01 -2.72 10.94
CA SER A 189 -0.70 -1.89 9.99
C SER A 189 0.19 -1.48 8.84
N GLY A 190 -0.41 -1.17 7.70
CA GLY A 190 0.29 -0.56 6.59
C GLY A 190 -0.65 -0.19 5.45
N ASP A 191 -0.18 0.69 4.58
CA ASP A 191 -0.94 1.21 3.46
C ASP A 191 -0.34 0.80 2.10
N SER A 192 -1.18 0.49 1.11
CA SER A 192 -0.74 0.11 -0.24
C SER A 192 0.24 -1.08 -0.21
N ALA A 193 1.47 -0.92 -0.72
CA ALA A 193 2.57 -1.88 -0.61
C ALA A 193 3.00 -2.17 0.84
N GLY A 194 2.80 -1.25 1.78
CA GLY A 194 2.98 -1.50 3.20
C GLY A 194 1.86 -2.36 3.79
N GLY A 195 0.64 -2.21 3.27
CA GLY A 195 -0.49 -3.09 3.58
C GLY A 195 -0.27 -4.52 3.07
N ASN A 196 0.41 -4.66 1.93
CA ASN A 196 0.90 -5.95 1.44
C ASN A 196 1.84 -6.62 2.46
N LEU A 197 2.92 -5.91 2.83
CA LEU A 197 3.92 -6.42 3.77
C LEU A 197 3.33 -6.68 5.16
N ALA A 198 2.40 -5.82 5.63
CA ALA A 198 1.69 -6.00 6.89
C ALA A 198 0.89 -7.31 6.89
N ALA A 199 0.11 -7.58 5.85
CA ALA A 199 -0.64 -8.83 5.72
C ALA A 199 0.29 -10.04 5.63
N ALA A 200 1.36 -9.97 4.82
CA ALA A 200 2.32 -11.05 4.65
C ALA A 200 3.04 -11.41 5.95
N VAL A 201 3.56 -10.42 6.67
CA VAL A 201 4.28 -10.63 7.94
C VAL A 201 3.34 -11.05 9.06
N CYS A 202 2.09 -10.56 9.07
CA CYS A 202 1.08 -11.06 10.00
C CYS A 202 0.81 -12.55 9.80
N GLN A 203 0.70 -12.99 8.53
CA GLN A 203 0.57 -14.40 8.19
C GLN A 203 1.76 -15.22 8.66
N GLU A 204 2.99 -14.80 8.35
CA GLU A 204 4.22 -15.50 8.76
C GLU A 204 4.35 -15.62 10.29
N ILE A 205 4.10 -14.53 11.01
CA ILE A 205 4.19 -14.55 12.48
C ILE A 205 3.09 -15.40 13.09
N SER A 206 1.88 -15.42 12.53
CA SER A 206 0.76 -16.21 13.07
C SER A 206 0.98 -17.72 13.00
N GLN A 207 1.83 -18.22 12.09
CA GLN A 207 2.18 -19.66 12.02
C GLN A 207 3.38 -20.06 12.90
N GLU A 208 4.16 -19.10 13.38
CA GLU A 208 5.36 -19.36 14.18
C GLU A 208 5.05 -19.57 15.67
N GLU A 209 5.01 -20.82 16.14
CA GLU A 209 4.64 -21.18 17.52
C GLU A 209 5.55 -20.56 18.60
N ASN A 210 6.82 -20.28 18.29
CA ASN A 210 7.83 -19.75 19.22
C ASN A 210 7.66 -18.26 19.55
N ILE A 211 6.87 -17.50 18.79
CA ILE A 211 6.61 -16.09 19.08
C ILE A 211 5.46 -16.00 20.09
N THR A 212 5.71 -15.59 21.33
CA THR A 212 4.68 -15.59 22.38
C THR A 212 3.77 -14.36 22.33
N ASN A 213 4.30 -13.20 21.95
CA ASN A 213 3.54 -11.96 21.80
C ASN A 213 2.91 -11.90 20.39
N ARG A 214 1.58 -11.84 20.33
CA ARG A 214 0.81 -11.89 19.08
C ARG A 214 0.09 -10.58 18.80
N PHE A 215 -0.06 -10.26 17.52
CA PHE A 215 -0.97 -9.21 17.08
C PHE A 215 -2.40 -9.51 17.51
N LYS A 216 -3.07 -8.49 18.03
CA LYS A 216 -4.51 -8.54 18.33
C LYS A 216 -5.34 -7.99 17.19
N LEU A 217 -4.76 -7.06 16.43
CA LEU A 217 -5.36 -6.46 15.25
C LEU A 217 -4.38 -6.46 14.06
N GLN A 218 -4.93 -6.55 12.85
CA GLN A 218 -4.27 -6.06 11.65
C GLN A 218 -5.13 -4.97 11.00
N ALA A 219 -4.51 -3.91 10.49
CA ALA A 219 -5.21 -2.87 9.74
C ALA A 219 -4.54 -2.65 8.39
N LEU A 220 -5.27 -2.86 7.30
CA LEU A 220 -4.74 -2.85 5.94
C LEU A 220 -5.42 -1.75 5.15
N ILE A 221 -4.65 -0.77 4.71
CA ILE A 221 -5.19 0.44 4.10
C ILE A 221 -4.97 0.38 2.60
N TYR A 222 -6.04 0.31 1.81
CA TYR A 222 -6.04 0.11 0.35
C TYR A 222 -4.91 -0.83 -0.14
N PRO A 223 -4.83 -2.06 0.42
CA PRO A 223 -3.62 -2.89 0.32
C PRO A 223 -3.47 -3.52 -1.08
N VAL A 224 -2.22 -3.67 -1.53
CA VAL A 224 -1.86 -4.51 -2.68
C VAL A 224 -1.80 -5.96 -2.21
N LEU A 225 -2.54 -6.92 -2.79
CA LEU A 225 -2.61 -8.28 -2.21
C LEU A 225 -2.44 -9.42 -3.21
N GLN A 226 -2.44 -9.15 -4.51
CA GLN A 226 -2.22 -10.20 -5.52
C GLN A 226 -1.61 -9.66 -6.83
N PRO A 227 -0.69 -10.41 -7.46
CA PRO A 227 -0.22 -10.17 -8.82
C PRO A 227 -0.81 -11.15 -9.86
N PHE A 228 -1.91 -11.82 -9.53
CA PHE A 228 -2.49 -12.93 -10.31
C PHE A 228 -3.45 -12.46 -11.42
N ASP A 229 -4.33 -11.52 -11.12
CA ASP A 229 -5.38 -10.99 -11.99
C ASP A 229 -5.34 -9.45 -12.02
N PHE A 230 -4.84 -8.88 -13.11
CA PHE A 230 -4.83 -7.43 -13.37
C PHE A 230 -6.07 -6.95 -14.14
N ASN A 231 -7.12 -7.76 -14.14
CA ASN A 231 -8.37 -7.52 -14.87
C ASN A 231 -9.61 -7.79 -13.99
N THR A 232 -9.48 -7.68 -12.66
CA THR A 232 -10.66 -7.59 -11.78
C THR A 232 -11.51 -6.35 -12.13
N PRO A 233 -12.79 -6.28 -11.72
CA PRO A 233 -13.66 -5.14 -11.99
C PRO A 233 -13.03 -3.76 -11.70
N SER A 234 -12.36 -3.60 -10.56
CA SER A 234 -11.68 -2.36 -10.16
C SER A 234 -10.47 -2.03 -11.04
N TYR A 235 -9.64 -3.01 -11.39
CA TYR A 235 -8.54 -2.82 -12.35
C TYR A 235 -9.04 -2.39 -13.75
N GLN A 236 -10.22 -2.86 -14.16
CA GLN A 236 -10.85 -2.43 -15.43
C GLN A 236 -11.51 -1.05 -15.32
N GLN A 237 -12.26 -0.82 -14.24
CA GLN A 237 -12.97 0.43 -13.94
C GLN A 237 -12.00 1.61 -13.81
N ASN A 238 -10.97 1.42 -12.99
CA ASN A 238 -10.06 2.46 -12.53
C ASN A 238 -8.71 2.35 -13.23
N LYS A 239 -8.64 1.80 -14.45
CA LYS A 239 -7.36 1.56 -15.15
C LYS A 239 -6.50 2.83 -15.32
N LEU A 240 -7.13 4.01 -15.33
CA LEU A 240 -6.50 5.34 -15.38
C LEU A 240 -6.68 6.10 -14.05
N SER A 241 -6.75 5.38 -12.92
CA SER A 241 -6.93 6.01 -11.60
C SER A 241 -5.84 7.04 -11.37
N PRO A 242 -6.16 8.20 -10.76
CA PRO A 242 -5.18 9.14 -10.27
C PRO A 242 -4.12 8.44 -9.41
N ILE A 243 -2.86 8.84 -9.57
CA ILE A 243 -1.69 8.32 -8.82
C ILE A 243 -1.30 6.89 -9.18
N LEU A 244 -2.24 5.94 -9.16
CA LEU A 244 -1.98 4.53 -9.38
C LEU A 244 -2.80 4.01 -10.56
N THR A 245 -2.18 4.02 -11.74
CA THR A 245 -2.76 3.37 -12.92
C THR A 245 -2.48 1.87 -12.91
N ARG A 246 -3.26 1.13 -13.70
CA ARG A 246 -3.08 -0.31 -13.84
C ARG A 246 -1.68 -0.68 -14.37
N SER A 247 -1.14 0.07 -15.34
CA SER A 247 0.19 -0.22 -15.89
C SER A 247 1.28 -0.02 -14.85
N VAL A 248 1.22 1.09 -14.10
CA VAL A 248 2.18 1.41 -13.05
C VAL A 248 2.20 0.34 -11.97
N MET A 249 1.04 -0.22 -11.61
CA MET A 249 1.00 -1.32 -10.64
C MET A 249 1.66 -2.59 -11.16
N VAL A 250 1.48 -2.94 -12.45
CA VAL A 250 2.16 -4.09 -13.05
C VAL A 250 3.67 -3.86 -13.12
N GLU A 251 4.10 -2.64 -13.44
CA GLU A 251 5.52 -2.25 -13.43
C GLU A 251 6.12 -2.37 -12.03
N PHE A 252 5.43 -1.92 -10.98
CA PHE A 252 5.87 -2.13 -9.59
C PHE A 252 6.00 -3.61 -9.24
N TRP A 253 5.08 -4.48 -9.66
CA TRP A 253 5.21 -5.92 -9.43
C TRP A 253 6.41 -6.52 -10.16
N VAL A 254 6.63 -6.14 -11.42
CA VAL A 254 7.79 -6.59 -12.21
C VAL A 254 9.09 -6.16 -11.53
N GLU A 255 9.20 -4.88 -11.16
CA GLU A 255 10.37 -4.32 -10.48
C GLU A 255 10.59 -4.98 -9.11
N TYR A 256 9.52 -5.19 -8.33
CA TYR A 256 9.57 -5.83 -7.02
C TYR A 256 10.18 -7.22 -7.07
N PHE A 257 9.99 -7.95 -8.16
CA PHE A 257 10.56 -9.28 -8.36
C PHE A 257 11.83 -9.34 -9.20
N ASN A 258 12.42 -8.19 -9.56
CA ASN A 258 13.53 -8.11 -10.52
C ASN A 258 13.20 -8.76 -11.88
N GLY A 259 11.95 -8.62 -12.32
CA GLY A 259 11.44 -9.16 -13.56
C GLY A 259 11.81 -8.31 -14.78
N SER A 260 11.70 -8.90 -15.97
CA SER A 260 11.85 -8.14 -17.22
C SER A 260 10.62 -7.28 -17.50
N TYR A 261 10.83 -6.01 -17.84
CA TYR A 261 9.78 -5.09 -18.32
C TYR A 261 9.08 -5.59 -19.60
N ASP A 262 9.70 -6.50 -20.37
CA ASP A 262 9.07 -7.13 -21.54
C ASP A 262 7.81 -7.93 -21.15
N PHE A 263 7.69 -8.33 -19.88
CA PHE A 263 6.52 -9.05 -19.39
C PHE A 263 5.34 -8.14 -19.06
N VAL A 264 5.53 -6.82 -18.87
CA VAL A 264 4.46 -5.89 -18.43
C VAL A 264 3.22 -5.97 -19.32
N GLN A 265 3.39 -5.89 -20.65
CA GLN A 265 2.25 -5.96 -21.58
C GLN A 265 1.55 -7.32 -21.53
N SER A 266 2.31 -8.40 -21.36
CA SER A 266 1.74 -9.75 -21.28
C SER A 266 1.02 -9.97 -19.96
N MET A 267 1.54 -9.45 -18.86
CA MET A 267 0.91 -9.49 -17.53
C MET A 267 -0.38 -8.64 -17.50
N LEU A 268 -0.42 -7.48 -18.15
CA LEU A 268 -1.63 -6.67 -18.27
C LEU A 268 -2.80 -7.42 -18.95
N MET A 269 -2.48 -8.42 -19.78
CA MET A 269 -3.45 -9.29 -20.44
C MET A 269 -3.73 -10.59 -19.65
N ASN A 270 -3.16 -10.76 -18.45
CA ASN A 270 -3.17 -12.00 -17.66
C ASN A 270 -2.61 -13.22 -18.42
N ASN A 271 -1.61 -13.02 -19.29
CA ASN A 271 -0.99 -14.15 -20.01
C ASN A 271 -0.25 -15.09 -19.06
N HIS A 272 0.25 -14.61 -17.92
CA HIS A 272 0.93 -15.43 -16.91
C HIS A 272 -0.03 -16.32 -16.12
N THR A 273 -1.33 -16.02 -16.12
CA THR A 273 -2.37 -16.79 -15.40
C THR A 273 -3.47 -17.30 -16.33
N SER A 274 -3.20 -17.38 -17.63
CA SER A 274 -4.10 -17.98 -18.63
C SER A 274 -4.42 -19.44 -18.32
N LEU A 275 -5.55 -19.96 -18.83
CA LEU A 275 -6.10 -21.27 -18.45
C LEU A 275 -5.16 -22.46 -18.73
N ASP A 276 -4.25 -22.34 -19.70
CA ASP A 276 -3.25 -23.36 -20.05
C ASP A 276 -1.95 -23.26 -19.23
N VAL A 277 -1.77 -22.21 -18.42
CA VAL A 277 -0.64 -22.09 -17.48
C VAL A 277 -0.95 -22.91 -16.24
N SER A 278 -0.38 -24.12 -16.19
CA SER A 278 -0.69 -25.14 -15.18
C SER A 278 -0.33 -24.73 -13.75
N GLU A 279 0.75 -23.97 -13.60
CA GLU A 279 1.32 -23.48 -12.35
C GLU A 279 0.33 -22.58 -11.59
N ALA A 280 -0.52 -21.87 -12.32
CA ALA A 280 -1.52 -20.96 -11.76
C ALA A 280 -2.78 -21.67 -11.24
N ASN A 281 -2.98 -22.96 -11.56
CA ASN A 281 -4.27 -23.63 -11.35
C ASN A 281 -4.67 -23.74 -9.87
N SER A 282 -3.72 -24.02 -8.96
CA SER A 282 -4.00 -24.15 -7.52
C SER A 282 -4.43 -22.85 -6.83
N PHE A 283 -4.26 -21.71 -7.50
CA PHE A 283 -4.50 -20.39 -6.96
C PHE A 283 -5.78 -19.72 -7.49
N ARG A 284 -6.37 -20.21 -8.59
CA ARG A 284 -7.52 -19.58 -9.26
C ARG A 284 -8.71 -19.36 -8.33
N ASP A 285 -9.10 -20.41 -7.61
CA ASP A 285 -10.21 -20.34 -6.65
C ASP A 285 -9.96 -19.35 -5.52
N ARG A 286 -8.68 -18.97 -5.31
CA ARG A 286 -8.29 -18.04 -4.26
C ARG A 286 -8.48 -16.58 -4.63
N VAL A 287 -8.54 -16.28 -5.91
CA VAL A 287 -8.65 -14.92 -6.45
C VAL A 287 -9.81 -14.77 -7.42
N ASP A 288 -10.73 -15.74 -7.44
CA ASP A 288 -11.92 -15.67 -8.28
C ASP A 288 -12.90 -14.60 -7.74
N TRP A 289 -12.75 -13.40 -8.28
CA TRP A 289 -13.57 -12.25 -7.95
C TRP A 289 -15.05 -12.46 -8.27
N THR A 290 -15.41 -13.41 -9.15
CA THR A 290 -16.82 -13.68 -9.47
C THR A 290 -17.57 -14.25 -8.28
N PHE A 291 -16.88 -14.91 -7.34
CA PHE A 291 -17.42 -15.40 -6.08
C PHE A 291 -17.00 -14.57 -4.86
N LEU A 292 -15.83 -13.93 -4.91
CA LEU A 292 -15.28 -13.19 -3.77
C LEU A 292 -15.83 -11.76 -3.67
N LEU A 293 -16.24 -11.15 -4.78
CA LEU A 293 -16.80 -9.80 -4.76
C LEU A 293 -18.33 -9.79 -4.55
N PRO A 294 -18.84 -8.88 -3.70
CA PRO A 294 -20.28 -8.56 -3.66
C PRO A 294 -20.83 -8.17 -5.04
N SER A 295 -22.10 -8.47 -5.30
CA SER A 295 -22.77 -8.16 -6.58
C SER A 295 -22.64 -6.70 -7.01
N ARG A 296 -22.68 -5.75 -6.06
CA ARG A 296 -22.54 -4.31 -6.35
C ARG A 296 -21.20 -3.92 -7.00
N PHE A 297 -20.12 -4.66 -6.72
CA PHE A 297 -18.79 -4.39 -7.26
C PHE A 297 -18.50 -5.17 -8.55
N ARG A 298 -19.17 -6.30 -8.79
CA ARG A 298 -19.08 -7.06 -10.05
C ARG A 298 -19.67 -6.28 -11.24
N LYS A 299 -20.71 -5.47 -10.99
CA LYS A 299 -21.41 -4.66 -12.00
C LYS A 299 -21.72 -5.50 -13.25
N ASN A 300 -21.29 -5.08 -14.44
CA ASN A 300 -21.43 -5.80 -15.71
C ASN A 300 -20.09 -6.35 -16.24
N TYR A 301 -19.04 -6.35 -15.41
CA TYR A 301 -17.73 -6.86 -15.80
C TYR A 301 -17.77 -8.37 -16.05
N LYS A 302 -16.96 -8.83 -16.99
CA LYS A 302 -16.81 -10.25 -17.34
C LYS A 302 -15.39 -10.70 -16.99
N LEU A 303 -15.28 -11.97 -16.63
CA LEU A 303 -14.00 -12.61 -16.39
C LEU A 303 -13.15 -12.58 -17.67
N ILE A 304 -11.93 -12.07 -17.55
CA ILE A 304 -10.92 -12.10 -18.60
C ILE A 304 -9.96 -13.23 -18.26
N ALA A 305 -10.21 -14.40 -18.85
CA ALA A 305 -9.39 -15.61 -18.68
C ALA A 305 -8.91 -16.07 -20.07
N PRO A 306 -7.72 -15.61 -20.53
CA PRO A 306 -7.20 -16.05 -21.82
C PRO A 306 -6.98 -17.57 -21.80
N THR A 307 -7.24 -18.22 -22.93
CA THR A 307 -7.08 -19.67 -23.07
C THR A 307 -5.63 -20.08 -23.26
N THR A 308 -4.82 -19.19 -23.84
CA THR A 308 -3.42 -19.44 -24.17
C THR A 308 -2.56 -18.31 -23.64
N GLY A 309 -1.61 -18.67 -22.78
CA GLY A 309 -0.77 -17.74 -22.06
C GLY A 309 0.71 -17.84 -22.37
N LYS A 310 1.49 -17.31 -21.44
CA LYS A 310 2.95 -17.31 -21.45
C LYS A 310 3.46 -17.87 -20.12
N PRO A 311 3.62 -19.20 -20.00
CA PRO A 311 4.11 -19.83 -18.77
C PRO A 311 5.52 -19.38 -18.40
N GLU A 312 6.31 -18.94 -19.39
CA GLU A 312 7.65 -18.35 -19.20
C GLU A 312 7.65 -17.18 -18.20
N ILE A 313 6.54 -16.43 -18.06
CA ILE A 313 6.48 -15.31 -17.10
C ILE A 313 6.55 -15.84 -15.66
N ILE A 314 5.77 -16.88 -15.31
CA ILE A 314 5.83 -17.50 -13.98
C ILE A 314 7.15 -18.24 -13.79
N GLN A 315 7.72 -18.83 -14.84
CA GLN A 315 9.02 -19.51 -14.74
C GLN A 315 10.16 -18.53 -14.44
N ASN A 316 10.13 -17.32 -15.00
CA ASN A 316 11.10 -16.27 -14.70
C ASN A 316 10.79 -15.54 -13.39
N ILE A 317 9.51 -15.44 -13.02
CA ILE A 317 9.04 -14.74 -11.81
C ILE A 317 8.14 -15.67 -10.98
N PRO A 318 8.70 -16.72 -10.36
CA PRO A 318 7.90 -17.69 -9.59
C PRO A 318 7.22 -17.05 -8.37
N ALA A 319 7.77 -15.92 -7.89
CA ALA A 319 7.21 -15.14 -6.78
C ALA A 319 5.82 -14.54 -7.07
N LEU A 320 5.37 -14.52 -8.34
CA LEU A 320 3.98 -14.19 -8.70
C LEU A 320 2.95 -15.12 -8.04
N LEU A 321 3.37 -16.31 -7.62
CA LEU A 321 2.52 -17.28 -6.92
C LEU A 321 2.91 -17.46 -5.43
N ASP A 322 3.84 -16.65 -4.92
CA ASP A 322 4.28 -16.71 -3.53
C ASP A 322 3.33 -15.91 -2.62
N ALA A 323 2.75 -16.56 -1.62
CA ALA A 323 1.83 -15.92 -0.68
C ALA A 323 2.49 -14.84 0.19
N ARG A 324 3.83 -14.87 0.37
CA ARG A 324 4.57 -13.80 1.05
C ARG A 324 4.64 -12.53 0.21
N ALA A 325 4.49 -12.65 -1.11
CA ALA A 325 4.39 -11.52 -2.02
C ALA A 325 2.93 -11.14 -2.28
N GLY A 326 2.04 -12.12 -2.50
CA GLY A 326 0.59 -11.91 -2.67
C GLY A 326 -0.22 -12.54 -1.55
N PRO A 327 -0.44 -11.87 -0.41
CA PRO A 327 -1.11 -12.46 0.76
C PRO A 327 -2.54 -12.96 0.51
N LEU A 328 -3.20 -12.50 -0.55
CA LEU A 328 -4.50 -13.04 -0.98
C LEU A 328 -4.43 -14.51 -1.42
N LEU A 329 -3.26 -14.94 -1.91
CA LEU A 329 -2.99 -16.30 -2.40
C LEU A 329 -2.83 -17.33 -1.27
N ALA A 330 -2.74 -16.88 -0.01
CA ALA A 330 -2.53 -17.73 1.15
C ALA A 330 -3.63 -18.79 1.32
N GLU A 331 -3.24 -19.95 1.86
CA GLU A 331 -4.17 -21.04 2.18
C GLU A 331 -5.18 -20.63 3.26
N LYS A 332 -6.35 -21.26 3.23
CA LYS A 332 -7.42 -20.97 4.21
C LYS A 332 -6.96 -21.22 5.64
N GLU A 333 -6.15 -22.25 5.86
CA GLU A 333 -5.62 -22.66 7.15
C GLU A 333 -4.77 -21.54 7.78
N LEU A 334 -3.97 -20.85 6.95
CA LEU A 334 -3.16 -19.72 7.37
C LEU A 334 -4.02 -18.47 7.62
N LEU A 335 -5.01 -18.22 6.75
CA LEU A 335 -5.94 -17.11 6.93
C LEU A 335 -6.75 -17.22 8.22
N ARG A 336 -7.07 -18.43 8.68
CA ARG A 336 -7.79 -18.66 9.95
C ARG A 336 -6.97 -18.21 11.18
N LEU A 337 -5.65 -18.12 11.07
CA LEU A 337 -4.76 -17.70 12.16
C LEU A 337 -4.62 -16.18 12.28
N GLN A 338 -5.27 -15.42 11.39
CA GLN A 338 -5.15 -13.97 11.36
C GLN A 338 -5.97 -13.30 12.47
N PRO A 339 -5.48 -12.17 13.03
CA PRO A 339 -6.19 -11.43 14.06
C PRO A 339 -7.43 -10.73 13.48
N LYS A 340 -8.23 -10.11 14.37
CA LYS A 340 -9.31 -9.21 13.94
C LYS A 340 -8.75 -8.16 12.99
N THR A 341 -9.43 -7.97 11.87
CA THR A 341 -8.86 -7.29 10.70
C THR A 341 -9.70 -6.09 10.31
N TYR A 342 -9.06 -4.93 10.13
CA TYR A 342 -9.64 -3.77 9.46
C TYR A 342 -9.10 -3.67 8.04
N ILE A 343 -9.96 -3.46 7.06
CA ILE A 343 -9.58 -3.24 5.67
C ILE A 343 -10.26 -1.97 5.18
N MET A 344 -9.47 -0.98 4.79
CA MET A 344 -9.94 0.22 4.11
C MET A 344 -9.79 0.06 2.60
N THR A 345 -10.81 0.45 1.84
CA THR A 345 -10.76 0.49 0.38
C THR A 345 -11.36 1.80 -0.15
N CYS A 346 -10.92 2.20 -1.34
CA CYS A 346 -11.38 3.40 -2.02
C CYS A 346 -12.08 3.03 -3.34
N GLU A 347 -13.15 3.74 -3.73
CA GLU A 347 -13.86 3.45 -4.99
C GLU A 347 -13.04 3.83 -6.22
N ILE A 348 -12.24 4.90 -6.15
CA ILE A 348 -11.32 5.34 -7.21
C ILE A 348 -9.92 4.72 -6.99
N ASP A 349 -9.88 3.38 -6.99
CA ASP A 349 -8.65 2.60 -6.80
C ASP A 349 -8.72 1.28 -7.57
N ILE A 350 -7.62 0.90 -8.25
CA ILE A 350 -7.50 -0.42 -8.89
C ILE A 350 -7.37 -1.55 -7.86
N LEU A 351 -6.89 -1.26 -6.64
CA LEU A 351 -6.69 -2.26 -5.58
C LEU A 351 -7.94 -2.47 -4.72
N ARG A 352 -9.05 -1.79 -5.04
CA ARG A 352 -10.32 -1.95 -4.30
C ARG A 352 -10.71 -3.42 -4.18
N ASP A 353 -10.64 -4.16 -5.28
CA ASP A 353 -11.07 -5.54 -5.29
C ASP A 353 -10.09 -6.48 -4.56
N ASP A 354 -8.79 -6.16 -4.54
CA ASP A 354 -7.80 -6.92 -3.73
C ASP A 354 -8.22 -6.95 -2.25
N GLY A 355 -8.50 -5.78 -1.68
CA GLY A 355 -8.95 -5.64 -0.30
C GLY A 355 -10.29 -6.33 -0.04
N LEU A 356 -11.27 -6.15 -0.93
CA LEU A 356 -12.60 -6.77 -0.79
C LEU A 356 -12.55 -8.30 -0.89
N MET A 357 -11.74 -8.84 -1.81
CA MET A 357 -11.55 -10.29 -1.94
C MET A 357 -10.85 -10.87 -0.71
N TYR A 358 -9.84 -10.19 -0.18
CA TYR A 358 -9.12 -10.63 1.02
C TYR A 358 -10.02 -10.63 2.24
N ALA A 359 -10.80 -9.57 2.42
CA ALA A 359 -11.84 -9.49 3.44
C ALA A 359 -12.78 -10.69 3.36
N LYS A 360 -13.26 -11.01 2.15
CA LYS A 360 -14.18 -12.14 1.97
C LYS A 360 -13.56 -13.50 2.31
N ARG A 361 -12.27 -13.67 2.01
CA ARG A 361 -11.54 -14.91 2.36
C ARG A 361 -11.31 -15.03 3.86
N LEU A 362 -10.92 -13.94 4.52
CA LEU A 362 -10.77 -13.89 5.98
C LEU A 362 -12.09 -14.22 6.69
N GLU A 363 -13.20 -13.60 6.28
CA GLU A 363 -14.54 -13.94 6.79
C GLU A 363 -14.86 -15.44 6.63
N LYS A 364 -14.61 -16.00 5.43
CA LYS A 364 -14.82 -17.44 5.16
C LYS A 364 -13.88 -18.35 5.95
N ALA A 365 -12.75 -17.83 6.43
CA ALA A 365 -11.82 -18.53 7.32
C ALA A 365 -12.21 -18.39 8.81
N GLY A 366 -13.22 -17.57 9.13
CA GLY A 366 -13.70 -17.36 10.50
C GLY A 366 -13.07 -16.16 11.22
N VAL A 367 -12.37 -15.29 10.51
CA VAL A 367 -11.76 -14.08 11.06
C VAL A 367 -12.80 -12.95 11.11
N GLU A 368 -12.81 -12.18 12.20
CA GLU A 368 -13.62 -10.98 12.30
C GLU A 368 -13.01 -9.87 11.43
N VAL A 369 -13.78 -9.36 10.47
CA VAL A 369 -13.33 -8.33 9.53
C VAL A 369 -14.26 -7.11 9.59
N THR A 370 -13.66 -5.92 9.71
CA THR A 370 -14.32 -4.64 9.45
C THR A 370 -13.86 -4.13 8.09
N ILE A 371 -14.79 -3.91 7.17
CA ILE A 371 -14.51 -3.27 5.88
C ILE A 371 -15.03 -1.84 5.94
N ASP A 372 -14.15 -0.88 5.64
CA ASP A 372 -14.49 0.52 5.49
C ASP A 372 -14.25 0.94 4.04
N HIS A 373 -15.32 1.23 3.31
CA HIS A 373 -15.26 1.52 1.88
C HIS A 373 -15.66 2.98 1.61
N PHE A 374 -14.74 3.74 1.03
CA PHE A 374 -14.91 5.16 0.76
C PHE A 374 -15.22 5.41 -0.72
N GLU A 375 -16.45 5.82 -1.00
CA GLU A 375 -17.02 6.01 -2.35
C GLU A 375 -16.46 7.25 -3.10
N ASP A 376 -15.84 8.18 -2.38
CA ASP A 376 -15.31 9.46 -2.88
C ASP A 376 -13.78 9.57 -2.83
N CYS A 377 -13.11 8.53 -2.32
CA CYS A 377 -11.67 8.52 -2.08
C CYS A 377 -10.90 7.76 -3.17
N PHE A 378 -9.59 8.00 -3.21
CA PHE A 378 -8.65 7.45 -4.20
C PHE A 378 -7.43 6.83 -3.54
N HIS A 379 -6.64 6.07 -4.30
CA HIS A 379 -5.44 5.40 -3.79
C HIS A 379 -4.45 6.38 -3.14
N GLY A 380 -3.94 6.05 -1.95
CA GLY A 380 -2.95 6.87 -1.24
C GLY A 380 -3.52 8.12 -0.54
N CYS A 381 -4.84 8.35 -0.60
CA CYS A 381 -5.45 9.57 -0.07
C CYS A 381 -5.13 9.85 1.41
N MET A 382 -4.96 8.81 2.25
CA MET A 382 -4.68 8.95 3.68
C MET A 382 -3.38 9.70 4.00
N LEU A 383 -2.40 9.70 3.08
CA LEU A 383 -1.13 10.44 3.26
C LEU A 383 -1.25 11.92 2.92
N PHE A 384 -2.26 12.28 2.14
CA PHE A 384 -2.49 13.62 1.66
C PHE A 384 -3.24 14.45 2.71
N THR A 385 -2.61 14.65 3.88
CA THR A 385 -3.11 15.47 4.99
C THR A 385 -2.21 16.65 5.35
N ILE A 386 -1.21 16.94 4.50
CA ILE A 386 -0.23 18.00 4.72
C ILE A 386 -0.23 18.93 3.51
N TRP A 387 -0.20 20.23 3.76
CA TRP A 387 -0.09 21.26 2.72
C TRP A 387 1.23 21.08 1.94
N PRO A 388 1.24 21.27 0.60
CA PRO A 388 0.17 21.79 -0.25
C PRO A 388 -0.78 20.73 -0.82
N LEU A 389 -0.52 19.45 -0.55
CA LEU A 389 -1.23 18.34 -1.18
C LEU A 389 -2.37 17.80 -0.32
N ASN A 390 -2.90 18.55 0.64
CA ASN A 390 -3.91 18.04 1.56
C ASN A 390 -5.29 17.92 0.90
N PHE A 391 -5.98 16.81 1.16
CA PHE A 391 -7.35 16.54 0.73
C PHE A 391 -8.25 16.24 1.93
N SER A 392 -9.51 16.67 1.85
CA SER A 392 -10.58 16.25 2.76
C SER A 392 -10.69 14.72 2.86
N ALA A 393 -10.55 14.03 1.73
CA ALA A 393 -10.47 12.56 1.65
C ALA A 393 -9.36 11.98 2.54
N GLY A 394 -8.19 12.62 2.60
CA GLY A 394 -7.08 12.18 3.43
C GLY A 394 -7.36 12.31 4.92
N TYR A 395 -7.95 13.43 5.34
CA TYR A 395 -8.38 13.60 6.73
C TYR A 395 -9.47 12.59 7.11
N HIS A 396 -10.48 12.44 6.25
CA HIS A 396 -11.62 11.57 6.51
C HIS A 396 -11.21 10.10 6.67
N THR A 397 -10.39 9.58 5.76
CA THR A 397 -9.88 8.20 5.81
C THR A 397 -9.00 7.97 7.03
N ARG A 398 -8.04 8.86 7.29
CA ARG A 398 -7.17 8.80 8.47
C ARG A 398 -7.97 8.79 9.76
N ASP A 399 -8.92 9.70 9.91
CA ASP A 399 -9.70 9.85 11.13
C ASP A 399 -10.61 8.62 11.37
N SER A 400 -11.17 8.00 10.32
CA SER A 400 -11.90 6.73 10.43
C SER A 400 -11.01 5.59 10.89
N TYR A 401 -9.82 5.45 10.28
CA TYR A 401 -8.82 4.44 10.66
C TYR A 401 -8.37 4.60 12.11
N LEU A 402 -8.03 5.82 12.54
CA LEU A 402 -7.64 6.11 13.92
C LEU A 402 -8.78 5.81 14.91
N LYS A 403 -10.02 6.17 14.54
CA LYS A 403 -11.20 5.86 15.37
C LYS A 403 -11.34 4.35 15.56
N TRP A 404 -11.25 3.56 14.48
CA TRP A 404 -11.36 2.11 14.57
C TRP A 404 -10.25 1.52 15.47
N LEU A 405 -9.00 1.97 15.30
CA LEU A 405 -7.91 1.52 16.17
C LEU A 405 -8.16 1.88 17.63
N ASN A 406 -8.64 3.09 17.92
CA ASN A 406 -8.90 3.52 19.29
C ASN A 406 -9.98 2.68 20.00
N GLU A 407 -10.99 2.23 19.24
CA GLU A 407 -12.11 1.43 19.75
C GLU A 407 -11.75 -0.05 19.93
N ASN A 408 -10.74 -0.56 19.20
CA ASN A 408 -10.44 -1.99 19.13
C ASN A 408 -9.08 -2.40 19.70
N LEU A 409 -8.14 -1.46 19.89
CA LEU A 409 -6.76 -1.71 20.35
C LEU A 409 -6.54 -1.24 21.79
#